data_AF-A0A2J0KXP4-F1
#
_entry.id   AF-A0A2J0KXP4-F1
#
_cell.length_a   1.000
_cell.length_b   1.000
_cell.length_c   1.000
_cell.angle_alpha   90.00
_cell.angle_beta   90.00
_cell.angle_gamma   90.00
#
_symmetry.space_group_name_H-M   'P 1'
#
loop_
_entity.id
_entity.type
_entity.pdbx_description
1 polymer ?
#
loop_
_entity_poly.entity_id
_entity_poly.type
_entity_poly.pdbx_seq_one_letter_code
_entity_poly.pdbx_strand_id
1 'polypeptide(L)' 'MDRISRFVIWICSKFNREQIERIIKDLQEILVNRNPEVKPKDDFKEKHPNYREFSVDPNPPLKQPVKKN' A
#
# COMPACT_ATOMS: atom_id res chain seq x y z
N MET A 1 6.08 16.38 -14.44
CA MET A 1 6.05 16.26 -12.97
C MET A 1 5.27 15.02 -12.60
N ASP A 2 5.92 14.08 -11.93
CA ASP A 2 5.27 12.92 -11.33
C ASP A 2 4.43 13.34 -10.10
N ARG A 3 3.65 12.41 -9.55
CA ARG A 3 2.74 12.68 -8.44
C ARG A 3 3.48 13.12 -7.18
N ILE A 4 4.68 12.58 -6.93
CA ILE A 4 5.47 12.90 -5.74
C ILE A 4 6.01 14.32 -5.84
N SER A 5 6.56 14.71 -6.99
CA SER A 5 7.05 16.09 -7.17
C SER A 5 5.97 17.14 -6.97
N ARG A 6 4.73 16.88 -7.44
CA ARG A 6 3.59 17.77 -7.18
C ARG A 6 3.24 17.88 -5.70
N PHE A 7 3.33 16.77 -4.97
CA PHE A 7 3.10 16.74 -3.53
C PHE A 7 4.17 17.54 -2.77
N VAL A 8 5.44 17.41 -3.14
CA VAL A 8 6.54 18.19 -2.55
C VAL A 8 6.32 19.69 -2.77
N ILE A 9 5.99 20.10 -4.00
CA ILE A 9 5.68 21.52 -4.29
C ILE A 9 4.50 22.01 -3.46
N TRP A 10 3.45 21.18 -3.33
CA TRP A 10 2.29 21.53 -2.52
C TRP A 10 2.65 21.71 -1.04
N ILE A 11 3.46 20.82 -0.45
CA ILE A 11 3.96 20.96 0.93
C ILE A 11 4.72 22.29 1.08
N CYS A 12 5.66 22.57 0.20
CA CYS A 12 6.45 23.80 0.25
C CYS A 12 5.61 25.08 0.06
N SER A 13 4.45 24.98 -0.61
CA SER A 13 3.49 26.10 -0.74
C SER A 13 2.62 26.32 0.50
N LYS A 14 2.55 25.34 1.41
CA LYS A 14 1.63 25.34 2.56
C LYS A 14 2.31 25.49 3.91
N PHE A 15 3.56 25.05 4.03
CA PHE A 15 4.25 24.94 5.30
C PHE A 15 5.57 25.71 5.30
N ASN A 16 5.94 26.24 6.46
CA ASN A 16 7.24 26.84 6.67
C ASN A 16 8.31 25.77 6.98
N ARG A 17 9.57 26.19 7.08
CA ARG A 17 10.70 25.28 7.30
C ARG A 17 10.52 24.37 8.52
N GLU A 18 10.16 24.93 9.67
CA GLU A 18 10.02 24.17 10.94
C GLU A 18 8.90 23.13 10.84
N GLN A 19 7.79 23.50 10.21
CA GLN A 19 6.66 22.59 9.97
C GLN A 19 7.06 21.46 9.01
N ILE A 20 7.82 21.74 7.96
CA ILE A 20 8.33 20.74 7.03
C ILE A 20 9.27 19.76 7.74
N GLU A 21 10.20 20.28 8.55
CA GLU A 21 11.11 19.45 9.35
C GLU A 21 10.33 18.53 10.32
N ARG A 22 9.25 19.03 10.92
CA ARG A 22 8.36 18.21 11.75
C ARG A 22 7.65 17.12 10.95
N ILE A 23 7.08 17.45 9.80
CA ILE A 23 6.43 16.47 8.91
C ILE A 23 7.41 15.36 8.53
N ILE A 24 8.64 15.71 8.16
CA ILE A 24 9.68 14.72 7.80
C ILE A 24 9.99 13.81 8.98
N LYS A 25 10.16 14.38 10.18
CA LYS A 25 10.42 13.60 11.40
C LYS A 25 9.29 12.62 11.71
N ASP A 26 8.03 13.07 11.65
CA ASP A 26 6.88 12.22 11.93
C ASP A 26 6.75 11.10 10.87
N LEU A 27 7.00 11.40 9.59
CA LEU A 27 7.03 10.39 8.53
C LEU A 27 8.15 9.36 8.73
N GLN A 28 9.35 9.79 9.15
CA GLN A 28 10.45 8.88 9.48
C GLN A 28 10.08 7.97 10.66
N GLU A 29 9.43 8.52 11.69
CA GLU A 29 8.98 7.74 12.84
C GLU A 29 7.95 6.68 12.44
N ILE A 30 6.99 7.01 11.56
CA ILE A 30 6.01 6.05 11.03
C ILE A 30 6.69 4.91 10.25
N LEU A 31 7.77 5.21 9.52
CA LEU A 31 8.52 4.20 8.77
C LEU A 31 9.31 3.26 9.70
N VAL A 32 9.82 3.76 10.83
CA VAL A 32 10.60 2.97 11.80
C VAL A 32 9.68 2.20 12.76
N ASN A 33 8.73 2.89 13.35
CA ASN A 33 7.72 2.36 14.24
C ASN A 33 6.42 2.30 13.44
N ARG A 34 6.08 1.14 12.88
CA ARG A 34 4.78 0.90 12.21
C ARG A 34 3.63 1.18 13.17
N ASN A 35 3.28 2.46 13.30
CA ASN A 35 2.26 2.91 14.22
C ASN A 35 0.92 2.35 13.72
N PRO A 36 0.19 1.55 14.52
CA PRO A 36 -1.05 0.90 14.06
C PRO A 36 -2.16 1.88 13.65
N GLU A 37 -2.09 3.15 14.08
CA GLU A 37 -3.02 4.21 13.66
C GLU A 37 -2.75 4.72 12.25
N VAL A 38 -1.50 4.67 11.79
CA VAL A 38 -1.09 5.11 10.46
C VAL A 38 -0.66 3.87 9.68
N LYS A 39 -1.63 3.18 9.06
CA LYS A 39 -1.35 2.02 8.20
C LYS A 39 -0.94 2.49 6.82
N PRO A 40 0.35 2.36 6.42
CA PRO A 40 0.76 2.63 5.05
C PRO A 40 -0.04 1.77 4.08
N LYS A 41 -0.26 2.27 2.86
CA LYS A 41 -1.12 1.60 1.87
C LYS A 41 -0.61 0.20 1.48
N ASP A 42 0.69 0.02 1.63
CA ASP A 42 1.50 -1.16 1.39
C ASP A 42 1.43 -2.19 2.53
N ASP A 43 1.12 -1.79 3.77
CA ASP A 43 1.04 -2.71 4.93
C ASP A 43 0.00 -3.84 4.71
N PHE A 44 -1.09 -3.52 4.01
CA PHE A 44 -2.10 -4.53 3.66
C PHE A 44 -1.56 -5.57 2.66
N LYS A 45 -0.81 -5.14 1.65
CA LYS A 45 -0.22 -6.06 0.66
C LYS A 45 0.91 -6.89 1.26
N GLU A 46 1.70 -6.33 2.15
CA GLU A 46 2.74 -7.08 2.85
C GLU A 46 2.15 -8.16 3.77
N LYS A 47 1.05 -7.86 4.47
CA LYS A 47 0.34 -8.85 5.32
C LYS A 47 -0.43 -9.89 4.51
N HIS A 48 -0.85 -9.53 3.30
CA HIS A 48 -1.60 -10.41 2.43
C HIS A 48 -1.00 -10.41 1.01
N PRO A 49 0.17 -11.04 0.82
CA PRO A 49 0.90 -11.00 -0.45
C PRO A 49 0.08 -11.51 -1.62
N ASN A 50 -0.74 -12.53 -1.38
CA ASN A 50 -1.58 -13.16 -2.41
C ASN A 50 -3.01 -12.57 -2.47
N TYR A 51 -3.29 -11.46 -1.77
CA TYR A 51 -4.65 -10.90 -1.76
C TYR A 51 -5.02 -10.37 -3.14
N ARG A 52 -6.14 -10.88 -3.68
CA ARG A 52 -6.60 -10.63 -5.06
C ARG A 52 -5.61 -11.06 -6.15
N GLU A 53 -4.68 -11.94 -5.83
CA GLU A 53 -3.98 -12.70 -6.86
C GLU A 53 -4.89 -13.84 -7.31
N PHE A 54 -5.56 -13.63 -8.45
CA PHE A 54 -6.39 -14.65 -9.07
C PHE A 54 -5.56 -15.38 -10.12
N SER A 55 -5.25 -16.65 -9.86
CA SER A 55 -4.86 -17.55 -10.94
C SER A 55 -6.14 -18.15 -11.52
N VAL A 56 -6.38 -17.91 -12.80
CA VAL A 56 -7.46 -18.62 -13.52
C VAL A 56 -7.03 -20.08 -13.67
N ASP A 57 -7.95 -21.02 -13.41
CA ASP A 57 -7.69 -22.43 -13.73
C ASP A 57 -7.51 -22.55 -15.25
N PRO A 58 -6.34 -23.00 -15.74
CA PRO A 58 -6.12 -23.17 -17.17
C PRO A 58 -6.96 -24.32 -17.74
N ASN A 59 -7.50 -25.20 -16.90
CA ASN A 59 -8.29 -26.34 -17.33
C ASN A 59 -9.74 -25.95 -17.62
N PRO A 60 -10.35 -26.52 -18.67
CA PRO A 60 -11.75 -26.33 -18.94
C PRO A 60 -12.62 -26.96 -17.84
N PRO A 61 -13.85 -26.45 -17.63
CA PRO A 61 -14.80 -27.05 -16.70
C PRO A 61 -15.03 -28.54 -16.98
N LEU A 62 -15.23 -29.31 -15.92
CA LEU A 62 -15.55 -30.73 -16.03
C LEU A 62 -16.86 -30.92 -16.81
N LYS A 63 -16.83 -31.82 -17.80
CA LYS A 63 -18.03 -32.16 -18.60
C LYS A 63 -19.04 -33.02 -17.82
N GLN A 64 -18.59 -33.67 -16.75
CA GLN A 64 -19.42 -34.55 -15.92
C GLN A 64 -19.01 -34.41 -14.44
N PRO A 65 -19.95 -34.57 -13.50
CA PRO A 65 -19.66 -34.49 -12.07
C PRO A 65 -18.75 -35.64 -11.60
N VAL A 66 -17.79 -35.32 -10.73
CA VAL A 66 -16.89 -36.32 -10.13
C VAL A 66 -17.70 -37.20 -9.18
N LYS A 67 -17.69 -38.52 -9.40
CA LYS A 67 -18.25 -39.48 -8.42
C LYS A 67 -17.37 -39.45 -7.16
N LYS A 68 -17.94 -39.02 -6.03
CA LYS A 68 -17.30 -39.21 -4.72
C LYS A 68 -17.43 -40.70 -4.34
N ASN A 69 -16.29 -41.34 -4.08
CA ASN A 69 -16.23 -42.65 -3.43
C ASN A 69 -16.35 -42.51 -1.92
#